data_AF-A0A7Y5EWZ9-F1
#
_entry.id   AF-A0A7Y5EWZ9-F1
#
_cell.length_a   1.000
_cell.length_b   1.000
_cell.length_c   1.000
_cell.angle_alpha   90.00
_cell.angle_beta   90.00
_cell.angle_gamma   90.00
#
_symmetry.space_group_name_H-M   'P 1'
#
loop_
_entity.id
_entity.type
_entity.pdbx_description
1 polymer ?
#
loop_
_entity_poly.entity_id
_entity_poly.type
_entity_poly.pdbx_seq_one_letter_code
_entity_poly.pdbx_strand_id
1 'polypeptide(L)'
;MNIISKNEELELQKIDIFRKGYPAFLENMNMLANGISTFLMSGQISEQSKKELIPIRKSIDTELQNIQQFTRKITFEIDNKNLEPVARKDFYSFFPNGKQDSQMLEFLIFFKTFEHLRDYFLIVGKSWNIIRNAIFETNFSDKNFKSEQLISYRILPAMDRMEALKTALVRMARLLSISDADRIFEQKAIFKPNYNKETTYKLSSLFLTNFETQGSYNVMDDLDLSEVKTPSPKIPTPTEKSFIEKQEKSKSSPSFLNAGGKMTWNNNSHYFIQYDAHKAEEERQLFANTLKADTHIGAEEERLKSDLIRKISSKEFKTRSKELVEQEYMNFLEQYFNFCIDITALNIGIQPQLKNIFIFHLGPSHFYMLVKKFLIEANTGFLHVRSSDGKKVTKIIPGELIKKRVLQFWESAILPKIGEEKNNLTALKKIIEKVEIKYKEISLHTIEMYDQLPLDVKASKPRAAIFREKMSEWMGATNIIVFKRFLKVEL
;
A
#
# COMPACT_ATOMS: atom_id res chain seq x y z
N MET A 1 -31.06 -1.99 -25.69
CA MET A 1 -30.42 -2.51 -24.47
C MET A 1 -29.21 -3.31 -24.93
N ASN A 2 -28.01 -2.75 -24.81
CA ASN A 2 -26.80 -3.45 -25.20
C ASN A 2 -26.42 -4.41 -24.09
N ILE A 3 -26.42 -5.71 -24.41
CA ILE A 3 -25.93 -6.76 -23.52
C ILE A 3 -24.41 -6.70 -23.62
N ILE A 4 -23.76 -6.07 -22.63
CA ILE A 4 -22.30 -6.10 -22.51
C ILE A 4 -21.90 -7.55 -22.24
N SER A 5 -20.98 -8.10 -23.04
CA SER A 5 -20.49 -9.46 -22.79
C SER A 5 -19.69 -9.49 -21.47
N LYS A 6 -19.81 -10.58 -20.71
CA LYS A 6 -19.08 -10.76 -19.43
C LYS A 6 -17.55 -10.60 -19.59
N ASN A 7 -17.02 -10.89 -20.78
CA ASN A 7 -15.60 -10.70 -21.11
C ASN A 7 -15.24 -9.22 -21.27
N GLU A 8 -16.11 -8.42 -21.89
CA GLU A 8 -15.88 -6.99 -22.09
C GLU A 8 -15.96 -6.20 -20.78
N GLU A 9 -16.86 -6.60 -19.87
CA GLU A 9 -16.93 -6.04 -18.52
C GLU A 9 -15.64 -6.31 -17.72
N LEU A 10 -15.06 -7.50 -17.88
CA LEU A 10 -13.82 -7.90 -17.22
C LEU A 10 -12.59 -7.18 -17.83
N GLU A 11 -12.57 -6.94 -19.13
CA GLU A 11 -11.56 -6.08 -19.77
C GLU A 11 -11.61 -4.64 -19.25
N LEU A 12 -12.82 -4.06 -19.13
CA LEU A 12 -13.02 -2.69 -18.65
C LEU A 12 -12.58 -2.52 -17.19
N GLN A 13 -12.88 -3.50 -16.34
CA GLN A 13 -12.40 -3.52 -14.96
C GLN A 13 -10.87 -3.58 -14.89
N LYS A 14 -10.21 -4.35 -15.77
CA LYS A 14 -8.73 -4.44 -15.80
C LYS A 14 -8.08 -3.12 -16.19
N ILE A 15 -8.65 -2.37 -17.13
CA ILE A 15 -8.08 -1.10 -17.60
C ILE A 15 -8.50 0.12 -16.76
N ASP A 16 -9.28 -0.06 -15.70
CA ASP A 16 -9.79 1.03 -14.85
C ASP A 16 -8.66 1.92 -14.29
N ILE A 17 -7.49 1.32 -14.04
CA ILE A 17 -6.27 2.02 -13.60
C ILE A 17 -5.82 3.14 -14.55
N PHE A 18 -6.23 3.12 -15.82
CA PHE A 18 -5.91 4.15 -16.81
C PHE A 18 -6.86 5.36 -16.75
N ARG A 19 -7.93 5.35 -15.95
CA ARG A 19 -8.88 6.49 -15.86
C ARG A 19 -8.23 7.80 -15.46
N LYS A 20 -7.14 7.75 -14.68
CA LYS A 20 -6.35 8.92 -14.26
C LYS A 20 -5.31 9.35 -15.30
N GLY A 21 -5.24 8.69 -16.46
CA GLY A 21 -4.27 8.99 -17.52
C GLY A 21 -3.10 8.02 -17.56
N TYR A 22 -2.43 7.94 -18.73
CA TYR A 22 -1.19 7.19 -18.90
C TYR A 22 -0.06 7.64 -17.96
N PRO A 23 0.15 8.95 -17.68
CA PRO A 23 1.19 9.38 -16.74
C PRO A 23 0.96 8.85 -15.33
N ALA A 24 -0.28 8.83 -14.84
CA ALA A 24 -0.61 8.29 -13.52
C ALA A 24 -0.33 6.77 -13.43
N PHE A 25 -0.59 6.04 -14.51
CA PHE A 25 -0.23 4.62 -14.61
C PHE A 25 1.30 4.42 -14.53
N LEU A 26 2.07 5.19 -15.31
CA LEU A 26 3.53 5.10 -15.31
C LEU A 26 4.14 5.52 -13.97
N GLU A 27 3.59 6.56 -13.34
CA GLU A 27 3.99 6.96 -11.99
C GLU A 27 3.75 5.83 -10.98
N ASN A 28 2.59 5.15 -11.04
CA ASN A 28 2.30 4.01 -10.20
C ASN A 28 3.30 2.85 -10.42
N MET A 29 3.67 2.56 -11.67
CA MET A 29 4.71 1.56 -11.98
C MET A 29 6.08 1.94 -11.40
N ASN A 30 6.45 3.22 -11.48
CA ASN A 30 7.68 3.74 -10.88
C ASN A 30 7.65 3.67 -9.34
N MET A 31 6.49 3.94 -8.71
CA MET A 31 6.30 3.77 -7.27
C MET A 31 6.46 2.32 -6.83
N LEU A 32 5.94 1.36 -7.60
CA LEU A 32 6.12 -0.08 -7.30
C LEU A 32 7.60 -0.47 -7.35
N ALA A 33 8.33 -0.06 -8.40
CA ALA A 33 9.76 -0.32 -8.51
C ALA A 33 10.56 0.30 -7.33
N ASN A 34 10.29 1.56 -7.01
CA ASN A 34 10.88 2.24 -5.85
C ASN A 34 10.55 1.53 -4.53
N GLY A 35 9.30 1.12 -4.35
CA GLY A 35 8.85 0.42 -3.13
C GLY A 35 9.61 -0.88 -2.89
N ILE A 36 9.95 -1.60 -3.95
CA ILE A 36 10.81 -2.79 -3.86
C ILE A 36 12.23 -2.41 -3.48
N SER A 37 12.85 -1.43 -4.17
CA SER A 37 14.21 -0.97 -3.85
C SER A 37 14.31 -0.53 -2.39
N THR A 38 13.37 0.28 -1.90
CA THR A 38 13.33 0.75 -0.51
C THR A 38 13.12 -0.40 0.48
N PHE A 39 12.21 -1.34 0.18
CA PHE A 39 12.01 -2.51 1.04
C PHE A 39 13.28 -3.36 1.14
N LEU A 40 13.92 -3.61 0.01
CA LEU A 40 15.13 -4.40 -0.05
C LEU A 40 16.30 -3.71 0.69
N MET A 41 16.31 -2.37 0.78
CA MET A 41 17.27 -1.60 1.59
C MET A 41 16.85 -1.45 3.06
N SER A 42 15.62 -1.83 3.42
CA SER A 42 15.09 -1.61 4.76
C SER A 42 15.71 -2.57 5.78
N GLY A 43 15.81 -2.10 7.03
CA GLY A 43 16.21 -2.96 8.16
C GLY A 43 15.17 -3.99 8.57
N GLN A 44 14.04 -4.10 7.86
CA GLN A 44 12.90 -4.95 8.21
C GLN A 44 13.05 -6.40 7.72
N ILE A 45 14.04 -6.66 6.86
CA ILE A 45 14.34 -8.01 6.37
C ILE A 45 15.17 -8.75 7.43
N SER A 46 14.79 -9.98 7.77
CA SER A 46 15.55 -10.80 8.71
C SER A 46 17.00 -11.00 8.21
N GLU A 47 17.96 -11.14 9.11
CA GLU A 47 19.37 -11.36 8.72
C GLU A 47 19.54 -12.64 7.87
N GLN A 48 18.71 -13.65 8.12
CA GLN A 48 18.69 -14.87 7.33
C GLN A 48 18.19 -14.62 5.90
N SER A 49 17.05 -13.93 5.74
CA SER A 49 16.51 -13.58 4.42
C SER A 49 17.40 -12.59 3.67
N LYS A 50 18.13 -11.71 4.38
CA LYS A 50 19.16 -10.85 3.77
C LYS A 50 20.26 -11.68 3.14
N LYS A 51 20.80 -12.69 3.83
CA LYS A 51 21.82 -13.59 3.28
C LYS A 51 21.32 -14.33 2.04
N GLU A 52 20.08 -14.79 2.07
CA GLU A 52 19.42 -15.48 0.95
C GLU A 52 19.17 -14.54 -0.25
N LEU A 53 19.01 -13.23 -0.02
CA LEU A 53 18.87 -12.23 -1.08
C LEU A 53 20.20 -11.84 -1.75
N ILE A 54 21.34 -11.94 -1.06
CA ILE A 54 22.65 -11.48 -1.58
C ILE A 54 22.94 -11.98 -3.01
N PRO A 55 22.75 -13.28 -3.36
CA PRO A 55 23.10 -13.79 -4.68
C PRO A 55 22.29 -13.15 -5.82
N ILE A 56 21.02 -12.84 -5.57
CA ILE A 56 20.11 -12.28 -6.58
C ILE A 56 20.04 -10.74 -6.53
N ARG A 57 20.56 -10.13 -5.46
CA ARG A 57 20.34 -8.71 -5.16
C ARG A 57 20.82 -7.78 -6.28
N LYS A 58 22.04 -8.01 -6.78
CA LYS A 58 22.63 -7.19 -7.84
C LYS A 58 21.81 -7.24 -9.14
N SER A 59 21.26 -8.41 -9.47
CA SER A 59 20.42 -8.58 -10.66
C SER A 59 19.10 -7.83 -10.48
N ILE A 60 18.45 -7.98 -9.31
CA ILE A 60 17.20 -7.28 -9.00
C ILE A 60 17.39 -5.77 -9.02
N ASP A 61 18.45 -5.24 -8.38
CA ASP A 61 18.69 -3.79 -8.34
C ASP A 61 18.94 -3.22 -9.74
N THR A 62 19.69 -3.95 -10.60
CA THR A 62 19.89 -3.56 -12.01
C THR A 62 18.56 -3.48 -12.76
N GLU A 63 17.71 -4.50 -12.64
CA GLU A 63 16.42 -4.50 -13.33
C GLU A 63 15.46 -3.43 -12.80
N LEU A 64 15.45 -3.18 -11.49
CA LEU A 64 14.66 -2.08 -10.90
C LEU A 64 15.12 -0.71 -11.39
N GLN A 65 16.42 -0.50 -11.54
CA GLN A 65 16.97 0.73 -12.13
C GLN A 65 16.57 0.85 -13.60
N ASN A 66 16.65 -0.23 -14.38
CA ASN A 66 16.20 -0.26 -15.78
C ASN A 66 14.73 0.13 -15.89
N ILE A 67 13.87 -0.44 -15.04
CA ILE A 67 12.43 -0.11 -14.99
C ILE A 67 12.23 1.38 -14.69
N GLN A 68 12.90 1.92 -13.68
CA GLN A 68 12.77 3.34 -13.31
C GLN A 68 13.25 4.29 -14.42
N GLN A 69 14.40 4.00 -15.02
CA GLN A 69 14.95 4.81 -16.12
C GLN A 69 14.03 4.79 -17.34
N PHE A 70 13.57 3.60 -17.74
CA PHE A 70 12.68 3.46 -18.89
C PHE A 70 11.30 4.09 -18.63
N THR A 71 10.79 3.98 -17.41
CA THR A 71 9.52 4.63 -17.03
C THR A 71 9.61 6.15 -17.10
N ARG A 72 10.71 6.76 -16.64
CA ARG A 72 10.93 8.21 -16.78
C ARG A 72 11.05 8.62 -18.24
N LYS A 73 11.78 7.85 -19.05
CA LYS A 73 11.91 8.08 -20.49
C LYS A 73 10.54 8.09 -21.18
N ILE A 74 9.75 7.03 -21.00
CA ILE A 74 8.43 6.92 -21.64
C ILE A 74 7.49 8.01 -21.11
N THR A 75 7.49 8.31 -19.80
CA THR A 75 6.66 9.39 -19.23
C THR A 75 6.95 10.73 -19.90
N PHE A 76 8.23 11.02 -20.16
CA PHE A 76 8.63 12.22 -20.89
C PHE A 76 8.18 12.17 -22.36
N GLU A 77 8.39 11.04 -23.05
CA GLU A 77 8.05 10.88 -24.47
C GLU A 77 6.55 10.99 -24.75
N ILE A 78 5.69 10.48 -23.85
CA ILE A 78 4.23 10.54 -24.02
C ILE A 78 3.60 11.85 -23.52
N ASP A 79 4.36 12.72 -22.86
CA ASP A 79 3.84 14.03 -22.43
C ASP A 79 3.43 14.84 -23.66
N ASN A 80 2.24 15.45 -23.63
CA ASN A 80 1.68 16.17 -24.78
C ASN A 80 2.63 17.24 -25.33
N LYS A 81 3.45 17.90 -24.49
CA LYS A 81 4.41 18.92 -24.93
C LYS A 81 5.50 18.35 -25.84
N ASN A 82 5.82 17.07 -25.70
CA ASN A 82 6.84 16.38 -26.48
C ASN A 82 6.23 15.57 -27.62
N LEU A 83 5.09 14.91 -27.37
CA LEU A 83 4.46 14.00 -28.30
C LEU A 83 3.75 14.71 -29.46
N GLU A 84 3.08 15.84 -29.19
CA GLU A 84 2.35 16.58 -30.22
C GLU A 84 3.28 17.16 -31.31
N PRO A 85 4.43 17.79 -31.00
CA PRO A 85 5.38 18.21 -32.03
C PRO A 85 5.88 17.07 -32.92
N VAL A 86 6.12 15.89 -32.34
CA VAL A 86 6.54 14.69 -33.08
C VAL A 86 5.42 14.22 -34.01
N ALA A 87 4.18 14.14 -33.51
CA ALA A 87 3.02 13.78 -34.33
C ALA A 87 2.77 14.78 -35.47
N ARG A 88 2.98 16.08 -35.24
CA ARG A 88 2.88 17.12 -36.28
C ARG A 88 3.96 16.97 -37.35
N LYS A 89 5.19 16.65 -36.95
CA LYS A 89 6.30 16.40 -37.88
C LYS A 89 6.03 15.19 -38.77
N ASP A 90 5.47 14.13 -38.20
CA ASP A 90 5.17 12.88 -38.91
C ASP A 90 3.87 12.96 -39.73
N PHE A 91 3.06 14.02 -39.58
CA PHE A 91 1.72 14.13 -40.15
C PHE A 91 1.64 13.79 -41.65
N TYR A 92 2.47 14.43 -42.47
CA TYR A 92 2.45 14.25 -43.92
C TYR A 92 2.97 12.87 -44.36
N SER A 93 3.68 12.13 -43.49
CA SER A 93 4.04 10.74 -43.76
C SER A 93 2.83 9.81 -43.69
N PHE A 94 1.85 10.13 -42.84
CA PHE A 94 0.62 9.33 -42.68
C PHE A 94 -0.53 9.86 -43.54
N PHE A 95 -0.57 11.17 -43.81
CA PHE A 95 -1.59 11.82 -44.63
C PHE A 95 -0.96 12.70 -45.72
N PRO A 96 -0.38 12.12 -46.79
CA PRO A 96 0.39 12.86 -47.80
C PRO A 96 -0.38 13.99 -48.50
N ASN A 97 -1.71 13.85 -48.61
CA ASN A 97 -2.61 14.82 -49.24
C ASN A 97 -3.64 15.41 -48.26
N GLY A 98 -3.49 15.15 -46.95
CA GLY A 98 -4.42 15.60 -45.92
C GLY A 98 -4.19 17.05 -45.55
N LYS A 99 -5.27 17.83 -45.40
CA LYS A 99 -5.19 19.08 -44.64
C LYS A 99 -5.11 18.73 -43.16
N GLN A 100 -4.24 19.42 -42.42
CA GLN A 100 -4.08 19.16 -41.00
C GLN A 100 -5.40 19.44 -40.27
N ASP A 101 -5.99 18.38 -39.72
CA ASP A 101 -7.21 18.40 -38.94
C ASP A 101 -6.94 17.90 -37.52
N SER A 102 -7.73 18.39 -36.55
CA SER A 102 -7.59 18.04 -35.14
C SER A 102 -7.78 16.54 -34.91
N GLN A 103 -8.72 15.88 -35.61
CA GLN A 103 -8.97 14.45 -35.41
C GLN A 103 -7.84 13.59 -35.99
N MET A 104 -7.28 13.98 -37.12
CA MET A 104 -6.13 13.29 -37.72
C MET A 104 -4.87 13.42 -36.85
N LEU A 105 -4.69 14.58 -36.20
CA LEU A 105 -3.59 14.77 -35.26
C LEU A 105 -3.81 13.96 -33.97
N GLU A 106 -5.03 13.91 -33.43
CA GLU A 106 -5.40 13.05 -32.30
C GLU A 106 -5.14 11.56 -32.60
N PHE A 107 -5.45 11.10 -33.82
CA PHE A 107 -5.11 9.75 -34.28
C PHE A 107 -3.61 9.47 -34.20
N LEU A 108 -2.77 10.38 -34.70
CA LEU A 108 -1.31 10.19 -34.68
C LEU A 108 -0.75 10.21 -33.25
N ILE A 109 -1.24 11.11 -32.40
CA ILE A 109 -0.87 11.16 -30.98
C ILE A 109 -1.25 9.83 -30.31
N PHE A 110 -2.45 9.32 -30.57
CA PHE A 110 -2.92 8.04 -30.02
C PHE A 110 -2.09 6.86 -30.52
N PHE A 111 -1.75 6.83 -31.82
CA PHE A 111 -0.88 5.80 -32.40
C PHE A 111 0.53 5.84 -31.81
N LYS A 112 1.16 7.01 -31.72
CA LYS A 112 2.48 7.16 -31.11
C LYS A 112 2.47 6.77 -29.62
N THR A 113 1.41 7.12 -28.90
CA THR A 113 1.21 6.67 -27.51
C THR A 113 1.17 5.15 -27.42
N PHE A 114 0.47 4.49 -28.35
CA PHE A 114 0.45 3.03 -28.44
C PHE A 114 1.86 2.45 -28.68
N GLU A 115 2.65 3.02 -29.59
CA GLU A 115 4.03 2.57 -29.85
C GLU A 115 4.90 2.67 -28.58
N HIS A 116 4.90 3.83 -27.91
CA HIS A 116 5.67 4.04 -26.68
C HIS A 116 5.24 3.11 -25.54
N LEU A 117 3.93 2.91 -25.36
CA LEU A 117 3.39 2.02 -24.31
C LEU A 117 3.64 0.54 -24.62
N ARG A 118 3.66 0.15 -25.90
CA ARG A 118 4.05 -1.20 -26.31
C ARG A 118 5.53 -1.46 -26.01
N ASP A 119 6.40 -0.53 -26.38
CA ASP A 119 7.83 -0.67 -26.09
C ASP A 119 8.08 -0.73 -24.58
N TYR A 120 7.34 0.06 -23.80
CA TYR A 120 7.28 -0.06 -22.35
C TYR A 120 6.88 -1.45 -21.90
N PHE A 121 5.79 -2.00 -22.42
CA PHE A 121 5.33 -3.34 -22.07
C PHE A 121 6.41 -4.41 -22.32
N LEU A 122 7.07 -4.37 -23.48
CA LEU A 122 8.08 -5.36 -23.87
C LEU A 122 9.34 -5.29 -23.00
N ILE A 123 9.83 -4.08 -22.75
CA ILE A 123 11.09 -3.87 -22.01
C ILE A 123 10.85 -4.07 -20.51
N VAL A 124 9.89 -3.35 -19.93
CA VAL A 124 9.61 -3.40 -18.49
C VAL A 124 8.98 -4.73 -18.09
N GLY A 125 8.14 -5.33 -18.94
CA GLY A 125 7.60 -6.67 -18.70
C GLY A 125 8.69 -7.73 -18.63
N LYS A 126 9.73 -7.64 -19.47
CA LYS A 126 10.90 -8.52 -19.39
C LYS A 126 11.65 -8.35 -18.08
N SER A 127 11.93 -7.11 -17.66
CA SER A 127 12.59 -6.82 -16.38
C SER A 127 11.79 -7.36 -15.18
N TRP A 128 10.47 -7.18 -15.16
CA TRP A 128 9.62 -7.74 -14.10
C TRP A 128 9.63 -9.26 -14.07
N ASN A 129 9.65 -9.92 -15.23
CA ASN A 129 9.77 -11.38 -15.30
C ASN A 129 11.12 -11.88 -14.80
N ILE A 130 12.23 -11.18 -15.10
CA ILE A 130 13.56 -11.51 -14.57
C ILE A 130 13.56 -11.41 -13.04
N ILE A 131 13.04 -10.31 -12.48
CA ILE A 131 12.94 -10.12 -11.02
C ILE A 131 12.08 -11.23 -10.40
N ARG A 132 10.92 -11.52 -11.00
CA ARG A 132 10.00 -12.58 -10.56
C ARG A 132 10.73 -13.93 -10.50
N ASN A 133 11.36 -14.34 -11.60
CA ASN A 133 12.02 -15.63 -11.69
C ASN A 133 13.18 -15.75 -10.70
N ALA A 134 14.00 -14.70 -10.56
CA ALA A 134 15.08 -14.67 -9.58
C ALA A 134 14.58 -14.91 -8.13
N ILE A 135 13.44 -14.33 -7.76
CA ILE A 135 12.81 -14.55 -6.45
C ILE A 135 12.22 -15.96 -6.35
N PHE A 136 11.57 -16.47 -7.39
CA PHE A 136 10.97 -17.80 -7.41
C PHE A 136 12.00 -18.93 -7.35
N GLU A 137 13.14 -18.80 -8.02
CA GLU A 137 14.21 -19.78 -8.04
C GLU A 137 15.02 -19.81 -6.74
N THR A 138 15.02 -18.71 -5.99
CA THR A 138 15.74 -18.62 -4.71
C THR A 138 14.99 -19.39 -3.61
N ASN A 139 15.71 -20.28 -2.93
CA ASN A 139 15.18 -21.03 -1.79
C ASN A 139 15.30 -20.21 -0.51
N PHE A 140 14.22 -19.48 -0.20
CA PHE A 140 14.08 -18.76 1.06
C PHE A 140 13.67 -19.72 2.18
N SER A 141 14.33 -19.61 3.35
CA SER A 141 13.96 -20.37 4.54
C SER A 141 12.61 -19.91 5.11
N ASP A 142 12.35 -18.60 5.08
CA ASP A 142 11.06 -18.01 5.41
C ASP A 142 10.13 -18.01 4.19
N LYS A 143 9.19 -18.97 4.17
CA LYS A 143 8.19 -19.10 3.11
C LYS A 143 7.22 -17.93 3.06
N ASN A 144 6.90 -17.29 4.20
CA ASN A 144 5.99 -16.15 4.25
C ASN A 144 6.68 -14.90 3.69
N PHE A 145 7.97 -14.72 3.99
CA PHE A 145 8.77 -13.67 3.36
C PHE A 145 8.77 -13.79 1.82
N LYS A 146 9.00 -15.00 1.29
CA LYS A 146 8.96 -15.22 -0.16
C LYS A 146 7.56 -15.00 -0.75
N SER A 147 6.56 -15.72 -0.23
CA SER A 147 5.22 -15.78 -0.84
C SER A 147 4.41 -14.51 -0.62
N GLU A 148 4.41 -13.94 0.59
CA GLU A 148 3.62 -12.77 0.91
C GLU A 148 4.42 -11.49 0.63
N GLN A 149 5.58 -11.33 1.27
CA GLN A 149 6.31 -10.06 1.21
C GLN A 149 6.87 -9.79 -0.19
N LEU A 150 7.56 -10.75 -0.81
CA LEU A 150 8.14 -10.53 -2.14
C LEU A 150 7.11 -10.77 -3.25
N ILE A 151 6.50 -11.94 -3.31
CA ILE A 151 5.64 -12.30 -4.45
C ILE A 151 4.31 -11.52 -4.39
N SER A 152 3.54 -11.68 -3.32
CA SER A 152 2.15 -11.17 -3.29
C SER A 152 2.05 -9.65 -3.18
N TYR A 153 2.90 -9.02 -2.37
CA TYR A 153 2.80 -7.57 -2.12
C TYR A 153 3.63 -6.71 -3.06
N ARG A 154 4.59 -7.29 -3.79
CA ARG A 154 5.56 -6.51 -4.56
C ARG A 154 5.60 -6.91 -6.03
N ILE A 155 5.73 -8.19 -6.33
CA ILE A 155 5.81 -8.67 -7.71
C ILE A 155 4.43 -8.75 -8.37
N LEU A 156 3.45 -9.40 -7.74
CA LEU A 156 2.12 -9.58 -8.34
C LEU A 156 1.43 -8.26 -8.68
N PRO A 157 1.47 -7.19 -7.86
CA PRO A 157 0.88 -5.91 -8.24
C PRO A 157 1.49 -5.34 -9.51
N ALA A 158 2.82 -5.44 -9.69
CA ALA A 158 3.46 -5.02 -10.92
C ALA A 158 3.01 -5.87 -12.12
N MET A 159 2.91 -7.19 -11.95
CA MET A 159 2.42 -8.10 -12.99
C MET A 159 0.96 -7.82 -13.37
N ASP A 160 0.09 -7.56 -12.39
CA ASP A 160 -1.32 -7.19 -12.61
C ASP A 160 -1.41 -5.90 -13.46
N ARG A 161 -0.54 -4.92 -13.19
CA ARG A 161 -0.46 -3.66 -13.95
C ARG A 161 0.06 -3.89 -15.37
N MET A 162 1.01 -4.79 -15.56
CA MET A 162 1.48 -5.17 -16.90
C MET A 162 0.37 -5.87 -17.68
N GLU A 163 -0.44 -6.71 -17.05
CA GLU A 163 -1.58 -7.37 -17.70
C GLU A 163 -2.70 -6.37 -18.05
N ALA A 164 -2.94 -5.38 -17.18
CA ALA A 164 -3.83 -4.27 -17.51
C ALA A 164 -3.31 -3.45 -18.70
N LEU A 165 -1.99 -3.18 -18.77
CA LEU A 165 -1.37 -2.52 -19.92
C LEU A 165 -1.50 -3.36 -21.19
N LYS A 166 -1.30 -4.67 -21.11
CA LYS A 166 -1.53 -5.61 -22.22
C LYS A 166 -2.95 -5.47 -22.76
N THR A 167 -3.94 -5.47 -21.85
CA THR A 167 -5.36 -5.31 -22.20
C THR A 167 -5.62 -3.95 -22.85
N ALA A 168 -5.05 -2.87 -22.30
CA ALA A 168 -5.16 -1.53 -22.87
C ALA A 168 -4.55 -1.46 -24.29
N LEU A 169 -3.38 -2.06 -24.51
CA LEU A 169 -2.70 -2.11 -25.81
C LEU A 169 -3.54 -2.86 -26.87
N VAL A 170 -4.16 -3.98 -26.50
CA VAL A 170 -5.07 -4.70 -27.39
C VAL A 170 -6.26 -3.82 -27.78
N ARG A 171 -6.87 -3.09 -26.83
CA ARG A 171 -7.97 -2.17 -27.12
C ARG A 171 -7.53 -0.96 -27.95
N MET A 172 -6.33 -0.42 -27.71
CA MET A 172 -5.72 0.62 -28.55
C MET A 172 -5.53 0.12 -29.99
N ALA A 173 -5.03 -1.10 -30.16
CA ALA A 173 -4.82 -1.69 -31.49
C ALA A 173 -6.13 -1.92 -32.24
N ARG A 174 -7.21 -2.31 -31.54
CA ARG A 174 -8.57 -2.39 -32.12
C ARG A 174 -9.05 -1.01 -32.61
N LEU A 175 -8.91 0.05 -31.80
CA LEU A 175 -9.26 1.42 -32.21
C LEU A 175 -8.44 1.89 -33.41
N LEU A 176 -7.16 1.53 -33.46
CA LEU A 176 -6.23 1.82 -34.54
C LEU A 176 -6.43 0.91 -35.76
N SER A 177 -7.35 -0.05 -35.71
CA SER A 177 -7.64 -1.02 -36.77
C SER A 177 -6.38 -1.73 -37.29
N ILE A 178 -5.51 -2.14 -36.36
CA ILE A 178 -4.29 -2.90 -36.65
C ILE A 178 -4.67 -4.36 -36.90
N SER A 179 -4.45 -4.83 -38.13
CA SER A 179 -4.87 -6.17 -38.61
C SER A 179 -4.18 -7.33 -37.91
N ASP A 180 -2.94 -7.14 -37.45
CA ASP A 180 -2.08 -8.18 -36.87
C ASP A 180 -2.02 -8.07 -35.33
N ALA A 181 -3.18 -8.16 -34.66
CA ALA A 181 -3.27 -8.00 -33.22
C ALA A 181 -2.43 -9.03 -32.43
N ASP A 182 -2.24 -10.22 -32.97
CA ASP A 182 -1.43 -11.28 -32.32
C ASP A 182 0.06 -10.94 -32.28
N ARG A 183 0.51 -10.04 -33.17
CA ARG A 183 1.91 -9.63 -33.30
C ARG A 183 2.25 -8.40 -32.48
N ILE A 184 1.28 -7.82 -31.75
CA ILE A 184 1.47 -6.64 -30.89
C ILE A 184 2.65 -6.83 -29.94
N PHE A 185 2.89 -8.06 -29.47
CA PHE A 185 3.92 -8.34 -28.47
C PHE A 185 5.23 -8.90 -29.06
N GLU A 186 5.42 -8.90 -30.39
CA GLU A 186 6.69 -9.25 -31.03
C GLU A 186 7.67 -8.07 -31.01
N GLN A 187 8.96 -8.30 -30.73
CA GLN A 187 9.96 -7.22 -30.58
C GLN A 187 10.24 -6.37 -31.83
N LYS A 188 9.97 -6.88 -33.04
CA LYS A 188 10.29 -6.20 -34.31
C LYS A 188 9.06 -5.94 -35.20
N ALA A 189 7.85 -6.09 -34.67
CA ALA A 189 6.64 -5.81 -35.45
C ALA A 189 6.54 -4.30 -35.76
N ILE A 190 6.22 -4.00 -37.01
CA ILE A 190 5.93 -2.65 -37.51
C ILE A 190 4.44 -2.63 -37.84
N PHE A 191 3.70 -1.71 -37.22
CA PHE A 191 2.26 -1.62 -37.41
C PHE A 191 1.90 -0.50 -38.37
N LYS A 192 0.91 -0.77 -39.23
CA LYS A 192 0.28 0.24 -40.08
C LYS A 192 -1.13 0.49 -39.55
N PRO A 193 -1.37 1.57 -38.79
CA PRO A 193 -2.69 1.88 -38.28
C PRO A 193 -3.58 2.42 -39.40
N ASN A 194 -4.89 2.16 -39.32
CA ASN A 194 -5.87 2.70 -40.27
C ASN A 194 -6.72 3.78 -39.58
N TYR A 195 -6.71 4.99 -40.14
CA TYR A 195 -7.50 6.10 -39.63
C TYR A 195 -8.96 5.97 -40.08
N ASN A 196 -9.89 6.05 -39.13
CA ASN A 196 -11.32 6.12 -39.34
C ASN A 196 -11.86 7.43 -38.75
N LYS A 197 -12.52 8.24 -39.59
CA LYS A 197 -13.08 9.54 -39.21
C LYS A 197 -14.22 9.45 -38.17
N GLU A 198 -14.91 8.31 -38.11
CA GLU A 198 -16.00 8.09 -37.14
C GLU A 198 -15.47 7.70 -35.75
N THR A 199 -14.20 7.29 -35.66
CA THR A 199 -13.56 6.88 -34.41
C THR A 199 -12.94 8.08 -33.71
N THR A 200 -13.22 8.23 -32.40
CA THR A 200 -12.50 9.19 -31.56
C THR A 200 -11.23 8.56 -31.02
N TYR A 201 -10.08 9.21 -31.18
CA TYR A 201 -8.77 8.71 -30.77
C TYR A 201 -8.29 9.37 -29.47
N LYS A 202 -8.96 9.03 -28.36
CA LYS A 202 -8.63 9.52 -27.02
C LYS A 202 -8.54 8.36 -26.05
N LEU A 203 -7.91 8.60 -24.90
CA LEU A 203 -7.90 7.66 -23.78
C LEU A 203 -9.31 7.22 -23.37
N SER A 204 -10.28 8.15 -23.35
CA SER A 204 -11.68 7.83 -23.02
C SER A 204 -12.29 6.79 -23.96
N SER A 205 -11.81 6.68 -25.20
CA SER A 205 -12.27 5.70 -26.17
C SER A 205 -11.94 4.26 -25.78
N LEU A 206 -10.93 4.04 -24.92
CA LEU A 206 -10.62 2.69 -24.41
C LEU A 206 -11.75 2.12 -23.56
N PHE A 207 -12.56 2.98 -22.95
CA PHE A 207 -13.63 2.59 -22.03
C PHE A 207 -14.99 2.43 -22.72
N LEU A 208 -15.07 2.60 -24.04
CA LEU A 208 -16.30 2.38 -24.79
C LEU A 208 -16.66 0.89 -24.81
N THR A 209 -17.96 0.60 -24.74
CA THR A 209 -18.52 -0.76 -24.91
C THR A 209 -19.00 -0.91 -26.35
N ASN A 210 -18.89 -2.12 -26.92
CA ASN A 210 -19.16 -2.51 -28.31
C ASN A 210 -18.00 -2.29 -29.29
N PHE A 211 -16.88 -3.01 -29.09
CA PHE A 211 -15.86 -3.17 -30.14
C PHE A 211 -16.26 -4.18 -31.23
N GLU A 212 -17.46 -4.79 -31.15
CA GLU A 212 -17.90 -5.84 -32.05
C GLU A 212 -18.55 -5.31 -33.33
N THR A 213 -17.69 -5.01 -34.31
CA THR A 213 -17.83 -5.53 -35.67
C THR A 213 -16.44 -5.57 -36.30
N GLN A 214 -15.62 -6.55 -35.89
CA GLN A 214 -14.61 -7.28 -36.68
C GLN A 214 -13.59 -7.95 -35.73
N GLY A 215 -13.63 -9.28 -35.67
CA GLY A 215 -12.58 -10.11 -35.06
C GLY A 215 -12.94 -10.71 -33.70
N SER A 216 -13.68 -11.82 -33.70
CA SER A 216 -13.86 -12.68 -32.53
C SER A 216 -12.55 -13.38 -32.16
N TYR A 217 -12.05 -13.21 -30.94
CA TYR A 217 -11.01 -14.08 -30.40
C TYR A 217 -11.27 -14.43 -28.94
N ASN A 218 -11.46 -15.72 -28.69
CA ASN A 218 -11.42 -16.35 -27.38
C ASN A 218 -9.94 -16.60 -27.02
N VAL A 219 -9.46 -16.02 -25.93
CA VAL A 219 -8.15 -16.33 -25.33
C VAL A 219 -8.41 -16.92 -23.96
N MET A 220 -8.71 -18.22 -23.92
CA MET A 220 -8.66 -19.09 -22.75
C MET A 220 -8.79 -20.53 -23.25
N ASP A 221 -7.71 -21.04 -23.84
CA ASP A 221 -7.43 -22.47 -23.92
C ASP A 221 -5.92 -22.61 -24.13
N ASP A 222 -5.22 -22.89 -23.03
CA ASP A 222 -3.98 -23.65 -22.91
C ASP A 222 -3.24 -23.23 -21.64
N LEU A 223 -3.63 -23.87 -20.53
CA LEU A 223 -2.74 -24.18 -19.43
C LEU A 223 -3.26 -25.47 -18.80
N ASP A 224 -2.91 -26.57 -19.46
CA ASP A 224 -3.06 -27.93 -19.00
C ASP A 224 -2.22 -28.13 -17.73
N LEU A 225 -2.89 -28.49 -16.63
CA LEU A 225 -2.28 -28.90 -15.36
C LEU A 225 -2.83 -30.28 -15.00
N SER A 226 -2.40 -31.29 -15.76
CA SER A 226 -2.62 -32.69 -15.43
C SER A 226 -1.69 -33.16 -14.29
N GLU A 227 -2.33 -33.54 -13.19
CA GLU A 227 -2.05 -34.66 -12.28
C GLU A 227 -0.60 -35.14 -12.03
N VAL A 228 -0.18 -35.09 -10.76
CA VAL A 228 0.63 -36.17 -10.15
C VAL A 228 0.04 -36.52 -8.77
N LYS A 229 -0.35 -37.79 -8.62
CA LYS A 229 -0.95 -38.41 -7.42
C LYS A 229 0.11 -39.03 -6.50
N THR A 230 0.05 -38.66 -5.20
CA THR A 230 0.24 -39.48 -3.95
C THR A 230 1.58 -40.23 -3.69
N PRO A 231 1.93 -40.66 -2.44
CA PRO A 231 1.10 -40.84 -1.23
C PRO A 231 1.67 -40.35 0.13
N SER A 232 0.78 -40.31 1.13
CA SER A 232 1.01 -40.11 2.57
C SER A 232 1.78 -41.27 3.24
N PRO A 233 2.37 -41.06 4.44
CA PRO A 233 1.85 -41.84 5.58
C PRO A 233 1.87 -41.15 6.98
N LYS A 234 0.77 -41.39 7.70
CA LYS A 234 0.51 -41.65 9.14
C LYS A 234 1.41 -41.09 10.27
N ILE A 235 0.71 -40.45 11.21
CA ILE A 235 1.06 -40.06 12.59
C ILE A 235 1.23 -41.31 13.49
N PRO A 236 2.04 -41.22 14.56
CA PRO A 236 1.48 -41.35 15.92
C PRO A 236 2.04 -40.31 16.92
N THR A 237 1.16 -39.74 17.74
CA THR A 237 1.43 -39.09 19.04
C THR A 237 1.64 -40.18 20.11
N PRO A 238 2.36 -39.92 21.24
CA PRO A 238 1.67 -39.44 22.46
C PRO A 238 2.48 -38.51 23.42
N THR A 239 1.72 -37.68 24.18
CA THR A 239 1.84 -37.18 25.60
C THR A 239 3.19 -37.25 26.36
N GLU A 240 3.60 -36.33 27.25
CA GLU A 240 2.88 -35.70 28.38
C GLU A 240 3.73 -34.59 29.08
N LYS A 241 3.04 -33.60 29.69
CA LYS A 241 3.33 -32.73 30.87
C LYS A 241 4.78 -32.60 31.42
N SER A 242 5.22 -31.36 31.70
CA SER A 242 5.05 -30.71 33.03
C SER A 242 6.07 -29.60 33.39
N PHE A 243 5.55 -28.67 34.20
CA PHE A 243 6.15 -27.87 35.28
C PHE A 243 7.02 -26.62 35.02
N ILE A 244 6.62 -25.62 35.80
CA ILE A 244 7.02 -24.23 35.97
C ILE A 244 8.27 -24.16 36.85
N GLU A 245 9.16 -23.19 36.60
CA GLU A 245 9.87 -22.56 37.72
C GLU A 245 10.11 -21.06 37.56
N LYS A 246 9.94 -20.39 38.69
CA LYS A 246 9.81 -18.95 38.94
C LYS A 246 11.12 -18.19 38.79
N GLN A 247 11.03 -16.92 38.42
CA GLN A 247 11.75 -15.86 39.14
C GLN A 247 10.86 -14.61 39.28
N GLU A 248 10.74 -14.16 40.52
CA GLU A 248 9.96 -13.00 40.98
C GLU A 248 10.64 -11.67 40.62
N LYS A 249 9.84 -10.65 40.26
CA LYS A 249 9.92 -9.28 40.83
C LYS A 249 8.77 -8.37 40.37
N SER A 250 8.18 -7.71 41.36
CA SER A 250 7.19 -6.62 41.35
C SER A 250 5.88 -6.82 40.58
N LYS A 251 4.78 -7.00 41.34
CA LYS A 251 3.40 -6.89 40.87
C LYS A 251 3.11 -5.47 40.36
N SER A 252 3.33 -5.22 39.06
CA SER A 252 2.34 -4.47 38.30
C SER A 252 1.12 -5.38 38.15
N SER A 253 -0.09 -4.85 38.25
CA SER A 253 -1.23 -5.63 37.76
C SER A 253 -0.95 -5.93 36.27
N PRO A 254 -1.15 -7.16 35.76
CA PRO A 254 -0.78 -7.53 34.38
C PRO A 254 -1.50 -6.72 33.29
N SER A 255 -2.42 -5.85 33.71
CA SER A 255 -3.20 -4.94 32.86
C SER A 255 -2.77 -3.48 32.94
N PHE A 256 -1.74 -3.15 33.73
CA PHE A 256 -1.30 -1.78 33.98
C PHE A 256 0.22 -1.64 33.83
N LEU A 257 0.65 -0.64 33.08
CA LEU A 257 2.05 -0.28 32.92
C LEU A 257 2.29 1.16 33.41
N ASN A 258 3.29 1.30 34.26
CA ASN A 258 3.93 2.56 34.59
C ASN A 258 5.30 2.63 33.89
N ALA A 259 5.37 3.35 32.78
CA ALA A 259 6.61 3.57 32.04
C ALA A 259 7.45 4.74 32.58
N GLY A 260 7.01 5.39 33.67
CA GLY A 260 7.66 6.55 34.23
C GLY A 260 9.11 6.31 34.66
N GLY A 261 9.92 7.36 34.57
CA GLY A 261 11.28 7.39 35.10
C GLY A 261 11.31 7.79 36.58
N LYS A 262 12.51 7.96 37.14
CA LYS A 262 12.70 8.45 38.52
C LYS A 262 12.40 9.94 38.66
N MET A 263 12.37 10.68 37.55
CA MET A 263 12.18 12.12 37.51
C MET A 263 10.70 12.51 37.58
N THR A 264 10.41 13.61 38.28
CA THR A 264 9.04 14.11 38.52
C THR A 264 8.29 14.46 37.23
N TRP A 265 8.98 14.94 36.19
CA TRP A 265 8.37 15.22 34.88
C TRP A 265 8.04 13.96 34.05
N ASN A 266 8.49 12.79 34.48
CA ASN A 266 8.14 11.50 33.90
C ASN A 266 7.01 10.78 34.69
N ASN A 267 6.38 11.47 35.65
CA ASN A 267 5.34 10.92 36.51
C ASN A 267 4.00 11.63 36.24
N ASN A 268 3.43 11.40 35.06
CA ASN A 268 2.14 11.96 34.65
C ASN A 268 1.38 10.98 33.75
N SER A 269 0.11 11.28 33.47
CA SER A 269 -0.84 10.43 32.73
C SER A 269 -0.33 9.91 31.38
N HIS A 270 0.66 10.56 30.76
CA HIS A 270 1.23 10.14 29.49
C HIS A 270 2.03 8.83 29.58
N TYR A 271 2.64 8.56 30.74
CA TYR A 271 3.50 7.38 30.98
C TYR A 271 2.74 6.17 31.51
N PHE A 272 1.44 6.31 31.72
CA PHE A 272 0.58 5.25 32.23
C PHE A 272 -0.31 4.71 31.12
N ILE A 273 -0.44 3.39 31.02
CA ILE A 273 -1.45 2.75 30.19
C ILE A 273 -2.08 1.59 30.94
N GLN A 274 -3.40 1.48 30.85
CA GLN A 274 -4.17 0.38 31.40
C GLN A 274 -5.11 -0.16 30.32
N TYR A 275 -5.28 -1.47 30.27
CA TYR A 275 -6.34 -2.10 29.49
C TYR A 275 -7.31 -2.86 30.41
N ASP A 276 -8.53 -3.05 29.94
CA ASP A 276 -9.54 -3.87 30.60
C ASP A 276 -9.33 -5.34 30.20
N ALA A 277 -8.94 -6.18 31.16
CA ALA A 277 -8.63 -7.59 30.90
C ALA A 277 -9.85 -8.39 30.41
N HIS A 278 -11.05 -8.08 30.91
CA HIS A 278 -12.26 -8.78 30.51
C HIS A 278 -12.61 -8.46 29.06
N LYS A 279 -12.66 -7.17 28.73
CA LYS A 279 -12.94 -6.71 27.36
C LYS A 279 -11.87 -7.14 26.37
N ALA A 280 -10.60 -7.16 26.77
CA ALA A 280 -9.53 -7.64 25.89
C ALA A 280 -9.69 -9.13 25.56
N GLU A 281 -10.17 -9.95 26.51
CA GLU A 281 -10.46 -11.36 26.25
C GLU A 281 -11.74 -11.55 25.42
N GLU A 282 -12.78 -10.75 25.63
CA GLU A 282 -13.96 -10.71 24.76
C GLU A 282 -13.58 -10.36 23.31
N GLU A 283 -12.77 -9.32 23.12
CA GLU A 283 -12.23 -8.92 21.81
C GLU A 283 -11.37 -10.03 21.19
N ARG A 284 -10.60 -10.76 22.01
CA ARG A 284 -9.80 -11.91 21.57
C ARG A 284 -10.68 -13.08 21.10
N GLN A 285 -11.85 -13.28 21.71
CA GLN A 285 -12.78 -14.32 21.25
C GLN A 285 -13.34 -14.03 19.85
N LEU A 286 -13.36 -12.77 19.40
CA LEU A 286 -13.82 -12.40 18.06
C LEU A 286 -13.01 -13.06 16.94
N PHE A 287 -11.72 -13.37 17.16
CA PHE A 287 -10.89 -14.04 16.15
C PHE A 287 -11.42 -15.39 15.69
N ALA A 288 -12.19 -16.10 16.55
CA ALA A 288 -12.81 -17.35 16.16
C ALA A 288 -13.82 -17.18 15.01
N ASN A 289 -14.44 -15.99 14.93
CA ASN A 289 -15.46 -15.66 13.94
C ASN A 289 -14.98 -14.60 12.93
N THR A 290 -13.68 -14.27 12.93
CA THR A 290 -13.10 -13.27 12.03
C THR A 290 -12.93 -13.86 10.63
N LEU A 291 -13.66 -13.31 9.66
CA LEU A 291 -13.58 -13.64 8.23
C LEU A 291 -12.27 -13.13 7.61
N LYS A 292 -11.88 -11.92 8.01
CA LYS A 292 -10.71 -11.21 7.50
C LYS A 292 -10.23 -10.21 8.55
N ALA A 293 -8.92 -10.17 8.76
CA ALA A 293 -8.27 -9.04 9.38
C ALA A 293 -7.65 -8.17 8.27
N ASP A 294 -8.00 -6.89 8.24
CA ASP A 294 -7.38 -5.91 7.35
C ASP A 294 -5.97 -5.60 7.92
N THR A 295 -4.95 -6.32 7.48
CA THR A 295 -3.55 -6.15 7.96
C THR A 295 -2.65 -5.44 6.93
N HIS A 296 -3.26 -4.83 5.92
CA HIS A 296 -2.56 -4.11 4.86
C HIS A 296 -2.10 -2.72 5.30
N ILE A 297 -1.09 -2.16 4.64
CA ILE A 297 -0.73 -0.74 4.81
C ILE A 297 -0.91 -0.08 3.43
N GLY A 298 -1.92 0.80 3.30
CA GLY A 298 -2.16 1.59 2.08
C GLY A 298 -2.77 0.85 0.88
N ALA A 299 -3.47 -0.27 1.09
CA ALA A 299 -4.18 -0.97 0.01
C ALA A 299 -5.51 -0.28 -0.38
N GLU A 300 -5.84 -0.31 -1.67
CA GLU A 300 -7.07 0.27 -2.23
C GLU A 300 -8.33 -0.48 -1.78
N GLU A 301 -9.41 0.26 -1.47
CA GLU A 301 -10.63 -0.26 -0.85
C GLU A 301 -11.36 -1.31 -1.71
N GLU A 302 -11.31 -1.19 -3.03
CA GLU A 302 -11.94 -2.14 -3.97
C GLU A 302 -11.26 -3.52 -3.93
N ARG A 303 -9.93 -3.55 -3.79
CA ARG A 303 -9.16 -4.79 -3.64
C ARG A 303 -9.44 -5.45 -2.29
N LEU A 304 -9.71 -4.66 -1.25
CA LEU A 304 -10.07 -5.17 0.07
C LEU A 304 -11.45 -5.84 0.08
N LYS A 305 -12.40 -5.30 -0.70
CA LYS A 305 -13.75 -5.87 -0.87
C LYS A 305 -13.70 -7.16 -1.69
N SER A 306 -12.97 -7.18 -2.81
CA SER A 306 -12.83 -8.39 -3.62
C SER A 306 -12.08 -9.51 -2.87
N ASP A 307 -11.05 -9.18 -2.09
CA ASP A 307 -10.36 -10.14 -1.22
C ASP A 307 -11.25 -10.69 -0.11
N LEU A 308 -12.11 -9.85 0.49
CA LEU A 308 -13.07 -10.28 1.49
C LEU A 308 -14.07 -11.29 0.88
N ILE A 309 -14.64 -10.98 -0.28
CA ILE A 309 -15.58 -11.86 -0.99
C ILE A 309 -14.91 -13.19 -1.36
N ARG A 310 -13.67 -13.14 -1.86
CA ARG A 310 -12.87 -14.32 -2.20
C ARG A 310 -12.58 -15.18 -0.97
N LYS A 311 -12.19 -14.58 0.16
CA LYS A 311 -11.92 -15.29 1.43
C LYS A 311 -13.19 -15.89 2.04
N ILE A 312 -14.33 -15.19 1.97
CA ILE A 312 -15.63 -15.74 2.39
C ILE A 312 -16.00 -16.99 1.57
N SER A 313 -15.62 -17.02 0.29
CA SER A 313 -15.96 -18.10 -0.64
C SER A 313 -14.94 -19.24 -0.66
N SER A 314 -13.77 -19.10 -0.03
CA SER A 314 -12.70 -20.09 -0.10
C SER A 314 -12.85 -21.21 0.94
N LYS A 315 -12.39 -22.42 0.59
CA LYS A 315 -12.34 -23.56 1.52
C LYS A 315 -11.32 -23.33 2.66
N GLU A 316 -10.27 -22.53 2.42
CA GLU A 316 -9.24 -22.18 3.42
C GLU A 316 -9.82 -21.46 4.64
N PHE A 317 -10.86 -20.64 4.46
CA PHE A 317 -11.51 -19.95 5.57
C PHE A 317 -12.16 -20.94 6.55
N LYS A 318 -12.76 -22.03 6.06
CA LYS A 318 -13.40 -23.05 6.90
C LYS A 318 -12.41 -23.86 7.74
N THR A 319 -11.11 -23.76 7.45
CA THR A 319 -10.06 -24.59 8.06
C THR A 319 -9.03 -23.77 8.86
N ARG A 320 -9.08 -22.43 8.85
CA ARG A 320 -8.15 -21.60 9.62
C ARG A 320 -8.51 -21.63 11.10
N SER A 321 -7.51 -21.84 11.96
CA SER A 321 -7.69 -21.80 13.41
C SER A 321 -7.72 -20.35 13.93
N LYS A 322 -8.45 -20.13 15.03
CA LYS A 322 -8.49 -18.85 15.75
C LYS A 322 -7.08 -18.35 16.07
N GLU A 323 -6.22 -19.26 16.51
CA GLU A 323 -4.86 -18.98 16.97
C GLU A 323 -4.00 -18.42 15.83
N LEU A 324 -4.17 -18.94 14.62
CA LEU A 324 -3.43 -18.44 13.45
C LEU A 324 -3.84 -17.02 13.09
N VAL A 325 -5.14 -16.72 13.06
CA VAL A 325 -5.65 -15.37 12.74
C VAL A 325 -5.24 -14.36 13.81
N GLU A 326 -5.30 -14.76 15.08
CA GLU A 326 -4.81 -13.94 16.19
C GLU A 326 -3.31 -13.66 16.03
N GLN A 327 -2.50 -14.68 15.74
CA GLN A 327 -1.06 -14.53 15.56
C GLN A 327 -0.70 -13.61 14.38
N GLU A 328 -1.36 -13.76 13.23
CA GLU A 328 -1.20 -12.88 12.07
C GLU A 328 -1.50 -11.42 12.46
N TYR A 329 -2.59 -11.19 13.18
CA TYR A 329 -2.97 -9.85 13.64
C TYR A 329 -1.98 -9.26 14.64
N MET A 330 -1.46 -10.07 15.57
CA MET A 330 -0.46 -9.63 16.55
C MET A 330 0.87 -9.28 15.90
N ASN A 331 1.29 -10.03 14.88
CA ASN A 331 2.49 -9.76 14.10
C ASN A 331 2.32 -8.47 13.28
N PHE A 332 1.15 -8.28 12.68
CA PHE A 332 0.80 -7.02 12.02
C PHE A 332 0.93 -5.83 12.97
N LEU A 333 0.35 -5.91 14.18
CA LEU A 333 0.41 -4.81 15.15
C LEU A 333 1.86 -4.46 15.53
N GLU A 334 2.74 -5.44 15.74
CA GLU A 334 4.15 -5.17 16.04
C GLU A 334 4.86 -4.42 14.90
N GLN A 335 4.64 -4.84 13.66
CA GLN A 335 5.19 -4.14 12.49
C GLN A 335 4.59 -2.75 12.36
N TYR A 336 3.28 -2.63 12.57
CA TYR A 336 2.54 -1.38 12.47
C TYR A 336 2.95 -0.37 13.53
N PHE A 337 3.30 -0.80 14.75
CA PHE A 337 3.81 0.09 15.78
C PHE A 337 5.14 0.72 15.38
N ASN A 338 6.07 -0.08 14.83
CA ASN A 338 7.33 0.46 14.32
C ASN A 338 7.11 1.44 13.16
N PHE A 339 6.18 1.14 12.25
CA PHE A 339 5.77 2.05 11.18
C PHE A 339 5.20 3.37 11.73
N CYS A 340 4.31 3.32 12.72
CA CYS A 340 3.78 4.51 13.39
C CYS A 340 4.90 5.34 14.01
N ILE A 341 5.88 4.70 14.64
CA ILE A 341 7.06 5.37 15.20
C ILE A 341 7.85 6.08 14.11
N ASP A 342 8.14 5.38 13.00
CA ASP A 342 8.97 5.88 11.90
C ASP A 342 8.34 7.10 11.22
N ILE A 343 7.07 6.99 10.84
CA ILE A 343 6.34 8.10 10.22
C ILE A 343 6.22 9.28 11.18
N THR A 344 5.91 9.04 12.45
CA THR A 344 5.77 10.13 13.42
C THR A 344 7.10 10.86 13.63
N ALA A 345 8.20 10.11 13.77
CA ALA A 345 9.52 10.70 13.91
C ALA A 345 9.93 11.49 12.66
N LEU A 346 9.66 10.94 11.46
CA LEU A 346 9.96 11.60 10.18
C LEU A 346 9.15 12.89 10.00
N ASN A 347 7.84 12.84 10.24
CA ASN A 347 6.94 13.99 10.10
C ASN A 347 7.34 15.16 11.01
N ILE A 348 7.79 14.85 12.23
CA ILE A 348 8.24 15.85 13.20
C ILE A 348 9.70 16.31 12.93
N GLY A 349 10.48 15.54 12.15
CA GLY A 349 11.89 15.83 11.90
C GLY A 349 12.81 15.41 13.07
N ILE A 350 12.42 14.37 13.81
CA ILE A 350 13.23 13.79 14.87
C ILE A 350 14.38 12.99 14.27
N GLN A 351 15.61 13.30 14.70
CA GLN A 351 16.81 12.60 14.24
C GLN A 351 16.81 11.13 14.74
N PRO A 352 17.40 10.18 13.98
CA PRO A 352 17.41 8.76 14.36
C PRO A 352 17.95 8.48 15.76
N GLN A 353 18.93 9.26 16.21
CA GLN A 353 19.56 9.16 17.53
C GLN A 353 18.58 9.49 18.68
N LEU A 354 17.64 10.41 18.44
CA LEU A 354 16.66 10.84 19.44
C LEU A 354 15.35 10.05 19.37
N LYS A 355 15.20 9.15 18.39
CA LYS A 355 13.96 8.43 18.09
C LYS A 355 13.42 7.64 19.29
N ASN A 356 14.27 6.86 19.96
CA ASN A 356 13.84 6.04 21.10
C ASN A 356 13.42 6.91 22.29
N ILE A 357 14.16 7.99 22.55
CA ILE A 357 13.86 8.97 23.60
C ILE A 357 12.56 9.74 23.28
N PHE A 358 12.35 10.07 22.01
CA PHE A 358 11.12 10.72 21.53
C PHE A 358 9.89 9.84 21.77
N ILE A 359 9.94 8.57 21.38
CA ILE A 359 8.82 7.64 21.60
C ILE A 359 8.58 7.40 23.08
N PHE A 360 9.65 7.27 23.88
CA PHE A 360 9.52 7.19 25.33
C PHE A 360 8.73 8.35 25.92
N HIS A 361 9.12 9.58 25.57
CA HIS A 361 8.49 10.79 26.11
C HIS A 361 7.13 11.09 25.47
N LEU A 362 6.85 10.59 24.26
CA LEU A 362 5.48 10.56 23.73
C LEU A 362 4.58 9.80 24.70
N GLY A 363 5.05 8.64 25.18
CA GLY A 363 4.41 7.82 26.21
C GLY A 363 3.39 6.83 25.64
N PRO A 364 3.18 5.68 26.31
CA PRO A 364 2.36 4.58 25.80
C PRO A 364 0.90 4.98 25.58
N SER A 365 0.36 5.88 26.40
CA SER A 365 -1.02 6.37 26.26
C SER A 365 -1.23 7.16 24.97
N HIS A 366 -0.36 8.12 24.69
CA HIS A 366 -0.46 8.94 23.47
C HIS A 366 -0.05 8.14 22.24
N PHE A 367 0.87 7.19 22.39
CA PHE A 367 1.21 6.25 21.32
C PHE A 367 0.00 5.37 20.94
N TYR A 368 -0.76 4.85 21.90
CA TYR A 368 -2.00 4.13 21.61
C TYR A 368 -3.01 5.00 20.83
N MET A 369 -3.21 6.25 21.24
CA MET A 369 -4.09 7.19 20.53
C MET A 369 -3.64 7.39 19.08
N LEU A 370 -2.33 7.54 18.88
CA LEU A 370 -1.69 7.74 17.59
C LEU A 370 -1.85 6.50 16.69
N VAL A 371 -1.55 5.31 17.21
CA VAL A 371 -1.74 4.03 16.50
C VAL A 371 -3.20 3.87 16.09
N LYS A 372 -4.15 4.08 17.02
CA LYS A 372 -5.58 3.98 16.72
C LYS A 372 -6.00 4.94 15.61
N LYS A 373 -5.46 6.17 15.62
CA LYS A 373 -5.75 7.18 14.60
C LYS A 373 -5.20 6.76 13.24
N PHE A 374 -3.96 6.28 13.18
CA PHE A 374 -3.35 5.75 11.95
C PHE A 374 -4.13 4.55 11.39
N LEU A 375 -4.57 3.62 12.23
CA LEU A 375 -5.39 2.48 11.79
C LEU A 375 -6.68 2.94 11.11
N ILE A 376 -7.38 3.91 11.70
CA ILE A 376 -8.62 4.46 11.16
C ILE A 376 -8.37 5.20 9.84
N GLU A 377 -7.37 6.08 9.78
CA GLU A 377 -7.05 6.89 8.59
C GLU A 377 -6.55 6.03 7.43
N ALA A 378 -5.73 5.02 7.71
CA ALA A 378 -5.24 4.06 6.72
C ALA A 378 -6.26 2.94 6.41
N ASN A 379 -7.46 3.01 6.99
CA ASN A 379 -8.55 2.04 6.85
C ASN A 379 -8.09 0.58 7.08
N THR A 380 -7.24 0.35 8.08
CA THR A 380 -6.58 -0.92 8.37
C THR A 380 -6.69 -1.29 9.85
N GLY A 381 -6.29 -2.51 10.22
CA GLY A 381 -6.42 -3.10 11.55
C GLY A 381 -7.84 -3.51 11.93
N PHE A 382 -8.78 -3.49 10.99
CA PHE A 382 -10.16 -3.90 11.23
C PHE A 382 -10.32 -5.41 11.14
N LEU A 383 -11.11 -5.96 12.05
CA LEU A 383 -11.61 -7.33 12.01
C LEU A 383 -13.01 -7.33 11.39
N HIS A 384 -13.19 -8.12 10.34
CA HIS A 384 -14.49 -8.41 9.73
C HIS A 384 -15.05 -9.65 10.41
N VAL A 385 -15.85 -9.45 11.46
CA VAL A 385 -16.36 -10.51 12.32
C VAL A 385 -17.74 -10.92 11.85
N ARG A 386 -17.95 -12.22 11.65
CA ARG A 386 -19.27 -12.77 11.38
C ARG A 386 -20.10 -12.81 12.65
N SER A 387 -21.35 -12.36 12.59
CA SER A 387 -22.30 -12.49 13.69
C SER A 387 -22.60 -13.95 14.01
N SER A 388 -23.00 -14.23 15.24
CA SER A 388 -23.35 -15.57 15.74
C SER A 388 -24.52 -16.21 14.98
N ASP A 389 -25.45 -15.40 14.44
CA ASP A 389 -26.54 -15.86 13.56
C ASP A 389 -26.09 -16.10 12.10
N GLY A 390 -24.84 -15.79 11.77
CA GLY A 390 -24.21 -15.99 10.48
C GLY A 390 -24.66 -15.05 9.36
N LYS A 391 -25.56 -14.09 9.63
CA LYS A 391 -26.23 -13.25 8.61
C LYS A 391 -25.56 -11.90 8.37
N LYS A 392 -24.77 -11.40 9.32
CA LYS A 392 -24.16 -10.07 9.26
C LYS A 392 -22.64 -10.16 9.45
N VAL A 393 -21.94 -9.19 8.87
CA VAL A 393 -20.50 -9.00 9.06
C VAL A 393 -20.30 -7.62 9.65
N THR A 394 -19.67 -7.56 10.82
CA THR A 394 -19.37 -6.31 11.53
C THR A 394 -17.88 -6.00 11.43
N LYS A 395 -17.56 -4.73 11.13
CA LYS A 395 -16.18 -4.23 11.03
C LYS A 395 -15.79 -3.56 12.35
N ILE A 396 -14.80 -4.12 13.06
CA ILE A 396 -14.44 -3.69 14.44
C ILE A 396 -12.91 -3.53 14.56
N ILE A 397 -12.45 -2.50 15.26
CA ILE A 397 -11.06 -2.39 15.74
C ILE A 397 -11.03 -2.82 17.22
N PRO A 398 -10.31 -3.89 17.61
CA PRO A 398 -10.27 -4.40 18.98
C PRO A 398 -9.41 -3.48 19.86
N GLY A 399 -10.05 -2.53 20.53
CA GLY A 399 -9.40 -1.40 21.16
C GLY A 399 -8.61 -1.76 22.41
N GLU A 400 -9.13 -2.64 23.27
CA GLU A 400 -8.49 -3.07 24.51
C GLU A 400 -7.37 -4.08 24.24
N LEU A 401 -7.55 -4.93 23.23
CA LEU A 401 -6.52 -5.83 22.76
C LEU A 401 -5.31 -5.06 22.19
N ILE A 402 -5.54 -3.99 21.42
CA ILE A 402 -4.46 -3.12 20.95
C ILE A 402 -3.75 -2.45 22.13
N LYS A 403 -4.48 -1.96 23.16
CA LYS A 403 -3.85 -1.41 24.37
C LYS A 403 -2.96 -2.43 25.08
N LYS A 404 -3.46 -3.67 25.25
CA LYS A 404 -2.67 -4.79 25.79
C LYS A 404 -1.41 -5.02 24.98
N ARG A 405 -1.50 -4.95 23.65
CA ARG A 405 -0.35 -5.14 22.77
C ARG A 405 0.64 -3.98 22.83
N VAL A 406 0.17 -2.74 22.90
CA VAL A 406 1.01 -1.54 23.13
C VAL A 406 1.77 -1.65 24.44
N LEU A 407 1.10 -2.11 25.51
CA LEU A 407 1.73 -2.35 26.81
C LEU A 407 2.90 -3.33 26.69
N GLN A 408 2.66 -4.51 26.11
CA GLN A 408 3.69 -5.53 25.90
C GLN A 408 4.85 -5.02 25.03
N PHE A 409 4.52 -4.29 23.97
CA PHE A 409 5.53 -3.68 23.09
C PHE A 409 6.38 -2.65 23.83
N TRP A 410 5.79 -1.89 24.74
CA TRP A 410 6.53 -0.94 25.56
C TRP A 410 7.54 -1.64 26.48
N GLU A 411 7.11 -2.74 27.12
CA GLU A 411 7.94 -3.55 28.01
C GLU A 411 9.08 -4.26 27.27
N SER A 412 8.81 -4.81 26.09
CA SER A 412 9.78 -5.64 25.36
C SER A 412 10.68 -4.86 24.40
N ALA A 413 10.18 -3.78 23.78
CA ALA A 413 10.86 -3.11 22.68
C ALA A 413 11.30 -1.67 22.98
N ILE A 414 10.59 -0.95 23.85
CA ILE A 414 10.87 0.47 24.13
C ILE A 414 11.73 0.62 25.39
N LEU A 415 11.23 0.17 26.54
CA LEU A 415 11.90 0.34 27.83
C LEU A 415 13.34 -0.23 27.86
N PRO A 416 13.63 -1.41 27.30
CA PRO A 416 14.99 -1.96 27.31
C PRO A 416 16.02 -1.14 26.52
N LYS A 417 15.57 -0.38 25.50
CA LYS A 417 16.47 0.35 24.59
C LYS A 417 16.91 1.72 25.10
N ILE A 418 16.23 2.28 26.10
CA ILE A 418 16.43 3.66 26.54
C ILE A 418 17.37 3.75 27.75
N GLY A 419 17.35 2.75 28.63
CA GLY A 419 18.20 2.73 29.83
C GLY A 419 18.03 3.99 30.69
N GLU A 420 19.15 4.68 30.98
CA GLU A 420 19.19 5.93 31.75
C GLU A 420 18.87 7.18 30.92
N GLU A 421 18.86 7.10 29.58
CA GLU A 421 18.59 8.25 28.72
C GLU A 421 17.18 8.81 28.88
N LYS A 422 16.25 8.03 29.44
CA LYS A 422 14.89 8.46 29.80
C LYS A 422 14.85 9.62 30.79
N ASN A 423 15.95 9.85 31.52
CA ASN A 423 16.08 10.93 32.48
C ASN A 423 16.88 12.12 31.91
N ASN A 424 17.30 12.08 30.64
CA ASN A 424 18.10 13.14 30.00
C ASN A 424 17.22 14.34 29.60
N LEU A 425 17.21 15.37 30.44
CA LEU A 425 16.45 16.60 30.19
C LEU A 425 16.92 17.36 28.94
N THR A 426 18.21 17.32 28.62
CA THR A 426 18.76 18.00 27.43
C THR A 426 18.23 17.37 26.14
N ALA A 427 18.15 16.03 26.09
CA ALA A 427 17.56 15.33 24.96
C ALA A 427 16.06 15.64 24.82
N LEU A 428 15.32 15.67 25.94
CA LEU A 428 13.91 16.06 25.95
C LEU A 428 13.69 17.49 25.46
N LYS A 429 14.52 18.46 25.89
CA LYS A 429 14.44 19.85 25.41
C LYS A 429 14.68 19.96 23.91
N LYS A 430 15.66 19.24 23.36
CA LYS A 430 15.91 19.19 21.91
C LYS A 430 14.72 18.62 21.14
N ILE A 431 14.04 17.61 21.70
CA ILE A 431 12.83 17.05 21.11
C ILE A 431 11.70 18.08 21.11
N ILE A 432 11.47 18.77 22.24
CA ILE A 432 10.45 19.83 22.35
C ILE A 432 10.72 20.95 21.34
N GLU A 433 11.97 21.40 21.22
CA GLU A 433 12.38 22.42 20.25
C GLU A 433 12.04 21.99 18.81
N LYS A 434 12.32 20.73 18.44
CA LYS A 434 11.95 20.20 17.13
C LYS A 434 10.44 20.17 16.92
N VAL A 435 9.68 19.77 17.94
CA VAL A 435 8.21 19.78 17.88
C VAL A 435 7.68 21.20 17.75
N GLU A 436 8.26 22.19 18.44
CA GLU A 436 7.89 23.61 18.32
C GLU A 436 8.17 24.17 16.93
N ILE A 437 9.34 23.87 16.35
CA ILE A 437 9.69 24.29 14.99
C ILE A 437 8.66 23.72 14.00
N LYS A 438 8.37 22.41 14.10
CA LYS A 438 7.40 21.76 13.22
C LYS A 438 5.99 22.31 13.41
N TYR A 439 5.59 22.58 14.65
CA TYR A 439 4.30 23.20 14.96
C TYR A 439 4.17 24.57 14.31
N LYS A 440 5.21 25.42 14.38
CA LYS A 440 5.22 26.74 13.73
C LYS A 440 5.12 26.62 12.21
N GLU A 441 5.91 25.73 11.60
CA GLU A 441 5.87 25.45 10.15
C GLU A 441 4.46 25.04 9.69
N ILE A 442 3.86 24.05 10.37
CA ILE A 442 2.53 23.55 10.02
C ILE A 442 1.45 24.61 10.31
N SER A 443 1.59 25.38 11.38
CA SER A 443 0.64 26.47 11.70
C SER A 443 0.65 27.56 10.64
N LEU A 444 1.82 27.93 10.11
CA LEU A 444 1.93 28.87 8.98
C LEU A 444 1.22 28.32 7.75
N HIS A 445 1.49 27.07 7.37
CA HIS A 445 0.82 26.43 6.26
C HIS A 445 -0.71 26.35 6.44
N THR A 446 -1.18 26.10 7.67
CA THR A 446 -2.60 26.08 8.01
C THR A 446 -3.25 27.46 7.83
N ILE A 447 -2.52 28.54 8.16
CA ILE A 447 -2.98 29.91 7.91
C ILE A 447 -3.06 30.19 6.41
N GLU A 448 -2.06 29.77 5.62
CA GLU A 448 -2.08 29.89 4.16
C GLU A 448 -3.26 29.15 3.54
N MET A 449 -3.56 27.94 4.00
CA MET A 449 -4.73 27.16 3.55
C MET A 449 -6.04 27.86 3.89
N TYR A 450 -6.15 28.46 5.08
CA TYR A 450 -7.29 29.31 5.41
C TYR A 450 -7.39 30.51 4.47
N ASP A 451 -6.27 31.17 4.17
CA ASP A 451 -6.24 32.35 3.30
C ASP A 451 -6.57 32.04 1.84
N GLN A 452 -6.41 30.79 1.40
CA GLN A 452 -6.83 30.31 0.07
C GLN A 452 -8.31 29.92 -0.02
N LEU A 453 -9.03 29.82 1.11
CA LEU A 453 -10.47 29.53 1.07
C LEU A 453 -11.25 30.67 0.38
N PRO A 454 -12.29 30.33 -0.40
CA PRO A 454 -13.12 31.34 -1.04
C PRO A 454 -13.92 32.15 0.00
N LEU A 455 -14.26 33.40 -0.38
CA LEU A 455 -14.78 34.42 0.54
C LEU A 455 -16.13 34.03 1.16
N ASP A 456 -16.94 33.28 0.43
CA ASP A 456 -18.20 32.69 0.89
C ASP A 456 -17.99 31.72 2.06
N VAL A 457 -16.98 30.85 1.98
CA VAL A 457 -16.64 29.91 3.05
C VAL A 457 -16.10 30.65 4.28
N LYS A 458 -15.25 31.66 4.08
CA LYS A 458 -14.72 32.50 5.17
C LYS A 458 -15.80 33.31 5.88
N ALA A 459 -16.82 33.76 5.14
CA ALA A 459 -17.95 34.50 5.70
C ALA A 459 -18.99 33.59 6.38
N SER A 460 -19.02 32.30 6.05
CA SER A 460 -20.03 31.36 6.54
C SER A 460 -19.96 31.07 8.05
N LYS A 461 -18.76 31.11 8.64
CA LYS A 461 -18.52 30.71 10.05
C LYS A 461 -17.41 31.55 10.67
N PRO A 462 -17.39 31.69 12.02
CA PRO A 462 -16.25 32.29 12.71
C PRO A 462 -14.96 31.54 12.38
N ARG A 463 -13.85 32.28 12.22
CA ARG A 463 -12.51 31.72 11.91
C ARG A 463 -12.16 30.53 12.80
N ALA A 464 -12.38 30.63 14.12
CA ALA A 464 -12.10 29.56 15.07
C ALA A 464 -12.89 28.26 14.78
N ALA A 465 -14.13 28.36 14.29
CA ALA A 465 -14.93 27.19 13.93
C ALA A 465 -14.43 26.52 12.66
N ILE A 466 -14.01 27.31 11.65
CA ILE A 466 -13.41 26.81 10.41
C ILE A 466 -12.11 26.07 10.71
N PHE A 467 -11.23 26.69 11.53
CA PHE A 467 -10.00 26.05 11.96
C PHE A 467 -10.27 24.75 12.70
N ARG A 468 -11.26 24.69 13.61
CA ARG A 468 -11.61 23.46 14.32
C ARG A 468 -12.08 22.34 13.38
N GLU A 469 -12.86 22.67 12.35
CA GLU A 469 -13.36 21.71 11.35
C GLU A 469 -12.24 21.20 10.43
N LYS A 470 -11.34 22.09 10.01
CA LYS A 470 -10.26 21.78 9.06
C LYS A 470 -8.93 21.42 9.72
N MET A 471 -8.83 21.50 11.05
CA MET A 471 -7.56 21.31 11.78
C MET A 471 -6.90 19.97 11.50
N SER A 472 -7.71 18.90 11.48
CA SER A 472 -7.22 17.55 11.22
C SER A 472 -6.72 17.37 9.78
N GLU A 473 -7.34 18.08 8.82
CA GLU A 473 -6.97 18.06 7.40
C GLU A 473 -5.70 18.87 7.15
N TRP A 474 -5.62 20.08 7.70
CA TRP A 474 -4.51 21.00 7.47
C TRP A 474 -3.26 20.70 8.29
N MET A 475 -3.43 20.37 9.58
CA MET A 475 -2.30 20.08 10.47
C MET A 475 -1.91 18.60 10.47
N GLY A 476 -2.80 17.72 10.02
CA GLY A 476 -2.68 16.28 10.18
C GLY A 476 -3.07 15.84 11.59
N ALA A 477 -4.08 14.98 11.72
CA ALA A 477 -4.63 14.60 13.02
C ALA A 477 -3.63 13.87 13.93
N THR A 478 -2.65 13.18 13.35
CA THR A 478 -1.56 12.50 14.08
C THR A 478 -0.54 13.49 14.64
N ASN A 479 -0.24 14.57 13.92
CA ASN A 479 0.62 15.65 14.41
C ASN A 479 -0.02 16.38 15.59
N ILE A 480 -1.35 16.58 15.57
CA ILE A 480 -2.08 17.19 16.69
C ILE A 480 -1.87 16.41 17.99
N ILE A 481 -1.86 15.07 17.94
CA ILE A 481 -1.60 14.23 19.13
C ILE A 481 -0.20 14.49 19.70
N VAL A 482 0.81 14.63 18.83
CA VAL A 482 2.19 14.95 19.24
C VAL A 482 2.28 16.37 19.81
N PHE A 483 1.65 17.36 19.17
CA PHE A 483 1.66 18.75 19.64
C PHE A 483 0.99 18.89 21.00
N LYS A 484 -0.19 18.27 21.19
CA LYS A 484 -0.87 18.25 22.50
C LYS A 484 0.01 17.63 23.58
N ARG A 485 0.80 16.59 23.23
CA ARG A 485 1.71 15.93 24.17
C ARG A 485 2.86 16.83 24.63
N PHE A 486 3.57 17.45 23.69
CA PHE A 486 4.83 18.12 23.97
C PHE A 486 4.70 19.61 24.26
N LEU A 487 3.73 20.29 23.66
CA LEU A 487 3.59 21.75 23.72
C LEU A 487 2.50 22.22 24.68
N LYS A 488 1.66 21.30 25.20
CA LYS A 488 0.49 21.60 26.06
C LYS A 488 -0.42 22.70 25.49
N VAL A 489 -0.49 22.80 24.15
CA VAL A 489 -1.33 23.81 23.49
C VAL A 489 -2.78 23.33 23.52
N GLU A 490 -3.69 24.18 24.00
CA GLU A 490 -5.12 23.99 23.78
C GLU A 490 -5.41 24.30 22.30
N LEU A 491 -5.41 23.24 21.49
CA LEU A 491 -5.76 23.23 20.07
C LEU A 491 -7.23 22.83 19.88
#